data_AF-A0A1S8WZ75-F1
#
_entry.id   AF-A0A1S8WZ75-F1
#
_cell.length_a   1.000
_cell.length_b   1.000
_cell.length_c   1.000
_cell.angle_alpha   90.00
_cell.angle_beta   90.00
_cell.angle_gamma   90.00
#
_symmetry.space_group_name_H-M   'P 1'
#
loop_
_entity.id
_entity.type
_entity.pdbx_description
1 polymer ?
#
loop_
_entity_poly.entity_id
_entity_poly.type
_entity_poly.pdbx_seq_one_letter_code
_entity_poly.pdbx_strand_id
1 'polypeptide(L)'
;MPTPETSTIKKQHAAPSYVWLSFKIALTFALFSVLFNVLNDCDEVYNYWEPLHFLVTLGEGGGFQTWEYSPVSDTKSILCLGRDWHYFPSRFLLPQGGEQWDVGYLPSNFSGQLPGQYKPVGSEARVVDSTRVDGSHFNVENLEEPDRFLSGGAERCDFIMDRDSTPGTREELYVAQSDKWTSVANRTILEPRSSFCCSASLSLLPDIRRNCFDEYWEQNDETQ
;
A
#
# COMPACT_ATOMS: atom_id res chain seq x y z
N MET A 1 7.08 -25.22 80.01
CA MET A 1 6.20 -25.58 78.88
C MET A 1 5.38 -24.35 78.52
N PRO A 2 5.62 -23.69 77.37
CA PRO A 2 4.74 -22.65 76.88
C PRO A 2 3.56 -23.26 76.09
N THR A 3 2.39 -22.67 76.25
CA THR A 3 1.11 -23.04 75.60
C THR A 3 1.11 -22.75 74.09
N PRO A 4 0.29 -23.45 73.28
CA PRO A 4 0.29 -23.26 71.84
C PRO A 4 -0.35 -21.92 71.45
N GLU A 5 0.33 -21.15 70.61
CA GLU A 5 -0.23 -19.96 69.98
C GLU A 5 -1.31 -20.35 68.96
N THR A 6 -2.52 -19.85 69.17
CA THR A 6 -3.64 -20.02 68.23
C THR A 6 -3.38 -19.16 66.99
N SER A 7 -2.92 -19.76 65.90
CA SER A 7 -2.75 -19.08 64.62
C SER A 7 -4.13 -18.70 64.05
N THR A 8 -4.51 -17.42 64.16
CA THR A 8 -5.68 -16.88 63.48
C THR A 8 -5.42 -16.86 61.97
N ILE A 9 -6.08 -17.76 61.25
CA ILE A 9 -6.09 -17.79 59.78
C ILE A 9 -6.75 -16.48 59.30
N LYS A 10 -5.96 -15.56 58.74
CA LYS A 10 -6.50 -14.37 58.04
C LYS A 10 -7.28 -14.86 56.81
N LYS A 11 -8.61 -14.69 56.83
CA LYS A 11 -9.44 -14.88 55.64
C LYS A 11 -8.96 -13.91 54.56
N GLN A 12 -8.52 -14.44 53.42
CA GLN A 12 -8.21 -13.66 52.23
C GLN A 12 -9.48 -12.92 51.81
N HIS A 13 -9.46 -11.59 51.89
CA HIS A 13 -10.56 -10.77 51.42
C HIS A 13 -10.63 -10.90 49.90
N ALA A 14 -11.67 -11.58 49.41
CA ALA A 14 -11.98 -11.63 47.99
C ALA A 14 -12.11 -10.20 47.45
N ALA A 15 -11.56 -9.95 46.25
CA ALA A 15 -11.58 -8.63 45.63
C ALA A 15 -13.04 -8.10 45.57
N PRO A 16 -13.24 -6.80 45.84
CA PRO A 16 -14.58 -6.24 45.93
C PRO A 16 -15.32 -6.34 44.59
N SER A 17 -16.63 -6.59 44.65
CA SER A 17 -17.50 -6.95 43.52
C SER A 17 -17.38 -6.01 42.30
N TYR A 18 -17.15 -4.71 42.53
CA TYR A 18 -17.03 -3.72 41.46
C TYR A 18 -15.78 -3.92 40.60
N VAL A 19 -14.67 -4.43 41.14
CA VAL A 19 -13.42 -4.69 40.39
C VAL A 19 -13.65 -5.82 39.38
N TRP A 20 -14.37 -6.86 39.79
CA TRP A 20 -14.75 -7.96 38.91
C TRP A 20 -15.73 -7.53 37.82
N LEU A 21 -16.64 -6.61 38.13
CA LEU A 21 -17.56 -6.04 37.14
C LEU A 21 -16.81 -5.20 36.09
N SER A 22 -15.92 -4.30 36.53
CA SER A 22 -15.09 -3.50 35.64
C SER A 22 -14.19 -4.35 34.75
N PHE A 23 -13.57 -5.40 35.31
CA PHE A 23 -12.75 -6.34 34.54
C PHE A 23 -13.57 -7.07 33.47
N LYS A 24 -14.77 -7.54 33.81
CA LYS A 24 -15.67 -8.19 32.84
C LYS A 24 -16.06 -7.24 31.72
N ILE A 25 -16.43 -6.00 32.05
CA ILE A 25 -16.77 -4.98 31.05
C ILE A 25 -15.58 -4.73 30.11
N ALA A 26 -14.39 -4.46 30.67
CA ALA A 26 -13.18 -4.24 29.87
C ALA A 26 -12.85 -5.44 28.98
N LEU A 27 -12.96 -6.66 29.50
CA LEU A 27 -12.73 -7.89 28.74
C LEU A 27 -13.75 -8.05 27.61
N THR A 28 -15.03 -7.73 27.83
CA THR A 28 -16.04 -7.79 26.76
C THR A 28 -15.77 -6.77 25.65
N PHE A 29 -15.40 -5.53 25.98
CA PHE A 29 -15.02 -4.54 24.97
C PHE A 29 -13.73 -4.92 24.23
N ALA A 30 -12.75 -5.49 24.91
CA ALA A 30 -11.53 -5.98 24.27
C ALA A 30 -11.82 -7.13 23.30
N LEU A 31 -12.64 -8.11 23.71
CA LEU A 31 -13.05 -9.22 22.84
C LEU A 31 -13.90 -8.73 21.66
N PHE A 32 -14.80 -7.77 21.88
CA PHE A 32 -15.55 -7.12 20.81
C PHE A 32 -14.61 -6.39 19.85
N SER A 33 -13.66 -5.62 20.35
CA SER A 33 -12.65 -4.95 19.52
C SER A 33 -11.84 -5.94 18.70
N VAL A 34 -11.43 -7.09 19.24
CA VAL A 34 -10.71 -8.12 18.46
C VAL A 34 -11.56 -8.69 17.33
N LEU A 35 -12.86 -8.90 17.56
CA LEU A 35 -13.75 -9.45 16.53
C LEU A 35 -14.06 -8.44 15.42
N PHE A 36 -14.26 -7.17 15.77
CA PHE A 36 -14.67 -6.13 14.82
C PHE A 36 -13.48 -5.40 14.17
N ASN A 37 -12.33 -5.29 14.82
CA ASN A 37 -11.16 -4.64 14.22
C ASN A 37 -10.54 -5.50 13.10
N VAL A 38 -10.67 -6.84 13.18
CA VAL A 38 -10.28 -7.73 12.07
C VAL A 38 -11.04 -7.38 10.78
N LEU A 39 -12.32 -6.98 10.88
CA LEU A 39 -13.08 -6.55 9.70
C LEU A 39 -12.54 -5.23 9.13
N ASN A 40 -12.17 -4.28 9.98
CA ASN A 40 -11.58 -3.01 9.54
C ASN A 40 -10.19 -3.24 8.89
N ASP A 41 -9.35 -4.07 9.51
CA ASP A 41 -8.05 -4.46 8.95
C ASP A 41 -8.23 -5.18 7.60
N CYS A 42 -9.25 -6.03 7.47
CA CYS A 42 -9.61 -6.67 6.20
C CYS A 42 -10.06 -5.64 5.16
N ASP A 43 -10.96 -4.72 5.51
CA ASP A 43 -11.48 -3.69 4.60
C ASP A 43 -10.37 -2.77 4.09
N GLU A 44 -9.40 -2.41 4.95
CA GLU A 44 -8.20 -1.68 4.55
C GLU A 44 -7.34 -2.45 3.55
N VAL A 45 -7.10 -3.75 3.80
CA VAL A 45 -6.34 -4.62 2.89
C VAL A 45 -7.07 -4.80 1.56
N TYR A 46 -8.39 -5.00 1.57
CA TYR A 46 -9.18 -5.14 0.35
C TYR A 46 -9.22 -3.84 -0.46
N ASN A 47 -9.37 -2.68 0.19
CA ASN A 47 -9.29 -1.39 -0.49
C ASN A 47 -7.91 -1.13 -1.11
N TYR A 48 -6.83 -1.59 -0.47
CA TYR A 48 -5.49 -1.47 -1.05
C TYR A 48 -5.29 -2.43 -2.23
N TRP A 49 -5.97 -3.57 -2.21
CA TRP A 49 -5.87 -4.60 -3.24
C TRP A 49 -6.77 -4.34 -4.46
N GLU A 50 -7.91 -3.67 -4.26
CA GLU A 50 -8.96 -3.48 -5.27
C GLU A 50 -8.48 -2.75 -6.54
N PRO A 51 -7.67 -1.66 -6.47
CA PRO A 51 -7.17 -1.01 -7.67
C PRO A 51 -6.26 -1.92 -8.51
N LEU A 52 -5.43 -2.75 -7.88
CA LEU A 52 -4.53 -3.62 -8.62
C LEU A 52 -5.29 -4.80 -9.21
N HIS A 53 -6.17 -5.39 -8.40
CA HIS A 53 -7.05 -6.45 -8.85
C HIS A 53 -7.87 -5.94 -10.04
N PHE A 54 -8.44 -4.75 -9.99
CA PHE A 54 -9.18 -4.16 -11.09
C PHE A 54 -8.33 -4.02 -12.37
N LEU A 55 -7.09 -3.53 -12.26
CA LEU A 55 -6.19 -3.37 -13.41
C LEU A 55 -5.70 -4.70 -13.99
N VAL A 56 -5.30 -5.64 -13.12
CA VAL A 56 -4.76 -6.95 -13.53
C VAL A 56 -5.86 -7.87 -14.07
N THR A 57 -7.07 -7.79 -13.52
CA THR A 57 -8.23 -8.59 -13.98
C THR A 57 -9.00 -7.92 -15.09
N LEU A 58 -8.54 -6.76 -15.56
CA LEU A 58 -9.20 -5.98 -16.58
C LEU A 58 -10.66 -5.67 -16.20
N GLY A 59 -11.00 -5.59 -14.91
CA GLY A 59 -12.38 -5.36 -14.46
C GLY A 59 -13.40 -6.43 -14.87
N GLU A 60 -12.96 -7.58 -15.38
CA GLU A 60 -13.84 -8.72 -15.69
C GLU A 60 -14.00 -9.67 -14.50
N GLY A 61 -13.14 -9.55 -13.49
CA GLY A 61 -13.26 -10.24 -12.21
C GLY A 61 -14.12 -9.44 -11.24
N GLY A 62 -15.36 -9.91 -10.99
CA GLY A 62 -16.03 -9.59 -9.73
C GLY A 62 -15.10 -9.95 -8.57
N GLY A 63 -15.01 -9.08 -7.56
CA GLY A 63 -14.10 -9.27 -6.44
C GLY A 63 -14.08 -10.72 -5.94
N PHE A 64 -12.87 -11.21 -5.67
CA PHE A 64 -12.50 -12.57 -5.27
C PHE A 64 -12.27 -13.57 -6.43
N GLN A 65 -10.97 -13.83 -6.70
CA GLN A 65 -10.34 -15.01 -7.37
C GLN A 65 -9.85 -14.79 -8.81
N THR A 66 -8.58 -14.40 -9.02
CA THR A 66 -8.05 -14.22 -10.41
C THR A 66 -6.55 -14.48 -10.66
N TRP A 67 -5.72 -14.87 -9.69
CA TRP A 67 -4.28 -15.10 -9.95
C TRP A 67 -3.96 -16.36 -10.77
N GLU A 68 -4.94 -17.24 -10.96
CA GLU A 68 -4.74 -18.62 -11.46
C GLU A 68 -4.53 -18.71 -12.98
N TYR A 69 -4.79 -17.62 -13.72
CA TYR A 69 -4.78 -17.63 -15.19
C TYR A 69 -3.69 -16.80 -15.86
N SER A 70 -2.73 -16.25 -15.11
CA SER A 70 -1.59 -15.57 -15.75
C SER A 70 -0.65 -16.62 -16.38
N PRO A 71 -0.26 -16.47 -17.66
CA PRO A 71 0.64 -17.40 -18.31
C PRO A 71 1.96 -17.47 -17.53
N VAL A 72 2.31 -18.67 -17.07
CA VAL A 72 3.59 -18.96 -16.44
C VAL A 72 4.66 -18.82 -17.51
N SER A 73 5.37 -17.68 -17.53
CA SER A 73 6.62 -17.57 -18.26
C SER A 73 7.75 -18.02 -17.33
N ASP A 74 8.68 -18.85 -17.83
CA ASP A 74 9.89 -19.23 -17.10
C ASP A 74 10.83 -18.03 -16.83
N THR A 75 10.56 -16.88 -17.47
CA THR A 75 11.30 -15.62 -17.32
C THR A 75 10.55 -14.64 -16.44
N LYS A 76 11.29 -13.93 -15.58
CA LYS A 76 10.74 -12.81 -14.80
C LYS A 76 10.39 -11.64 -15.71
N SER A 77 9.19 -11.09 -15.55
CA SER A 77 8.74 -9.89 -16.25
C SER A 77 8.97 -8.63 -15.39
N ILE A 78 9.31 -7.51 -16.01
CA ILE A 78 9.52 -6.23 -15.35
C ILE A 78 8.33 -5.29 -15.63
N LEU A 79 7.60 -4.95 -14.57
CA LEU A 79 6.58 -3.89 -14.58
C LEU A 79 7.20 -2.56 -14.18
N CYS A 80 7.08 -1.56 -15.03
CA CYS A 80 7.59 -0.22 -14.80
C CYS A 80 6.49 0.76 -14.42
N LEU A 81 6.77 1.55 -13.39
CA LEU A 81 5.89 2.55 -12.83
C LEU A 81 6.53 3.93 -12.93
N GLY A 82 5.76 4.92 -13.39
CA GLY A 82 6.19 6.33 -13.45
C GLY A 82 5.44 7.18 -12.42
N ARG A 83 4.66 8.14 -12.91
CA ARG A 83 3.90 9.10 -12.11
C ARG A 83 2.86 8.50 -11.16
N ASP A 84 2.35 7.32 -11.50
CA ASP A 84 1.28 6.61 -10.76
C ASP A 84 1.85 5.50 -9.85
N TRP A 85 3.13 5.60 -9.47
CA TRP A 85 3.81 4.59 -8.65
C TRP A 85 3.12 4.30 -7.31
N HIS A 86 2.47 5.31 -6.71
CA HIS A 86 1.81 5.22 -5.40
C HIS A 86 0.66 4.22 -5.36
N TYR A 87 0.05 3.92 -6.50
CA TYR A 87 -1.03 2.95 -6.54
C TYR A 87 -0.50 1.54 -6.26
N PHE A 88 0.70 1.19 -6.74
CA PHE A 88 1.26 -0.16 -6.65
C PHE A 88 2.75 -0.17 -6.32
N PRO A 89 3.14 0.18 -5.09
CA PRO A 89 4.56 0.28 -4.73
C PRO A 89 5.26 -1.08 -4.60
N SER A 90 4.57 -2.21 -4.81
CA SER A 90 5.16 -3.54 -4.63
C SER A 90 4.63 -4.58 -5.61
N ARG A 91 5.42 -5.63 -5.81
CA ARG A 91 5.04 -6.80 -6.62
C ARG A 91 4.13 -7.79 -5.89
N PHE A 92 3.90 -7.64 -4.59
CA PHE A 92 3.21 -8.64 -3.76
C PHE A 92 1.80 -8.96 -4.29
N LEU A 93 1.15 -7.96 -4.86
CA LEU A 93 -0.21 -8.04 -5.38
C LEU A 93 -0.23 -8.32 -6.89
N LEU A 94 0.91 -8.64 -7.54
CA LEU A 94 0.93 -9.07 -8.94
C LEU A 94 0.56 -10.56 -9.06
N PRO A 95 0.15 -11.03 -10.25
CA PRO A 95 -0.22 -12.43 -10.46
C PRO A 95 0.79 -13.43 -9.91
N GLN A 96 0.28 -14.59 -9.47
CA GLN A 96 1.08 -15.66 -8.87
C GLN A 96 1.91 -15.21 -7.65
N GLY A 97 1.37 -14.27 -6.86
CA GLY A 97 2.05 -13.75 -5.66
C GLY A 97 3.31 -12.93 -5.95
N GLY A 98 3.49 -12.49 -7.20
CA GLY A 98 4.61 -11.63 -7.60
C GLY A 98 5.96 -12.33 -7.79
N GLU A 99 6.07 -13.65 -7.66
CA GLU A 99 7.38 -14.33 -7.75
C GLU A 99 8.07 -14.17 -9.11
N GLN A 100 7.26 -14.12 -10.18
CA GLN A 100 7.71 -13.93 -11.57
C GLN A 100 7.77 -12.46 -11.99
N TRP A 101 7.54 -11.52 -11.08
CA TRP A 101 7.49 -10.11 -11.38
C TRP A 101 8.58 -9.35 -10.64
N ASP A 102 9.20 -8.40 -11.32
CA ASP A 102 10.01 -7.35 -10.69
C ASP A 102 9.37 -5.99 -11.02
N VAL A 103 9.43 -5.06 -10.08
CA VAL A 103 8.85 -3.72 -10.23
C VAL A 103 9.99 -2.70 -10.29
N GLY A 104 9.98 -1.87 -11.33
CA GLY A 104 10.97 -0.81 -11.53
C GLY A 104 10.31 0.56 -11.66
N TYR A 105 11.10 1.61 -11.41
CA TYR A 105 10.64 2.99 -11.52
C TYR A 105 11.22 3.68 -12.75
N LEU A 106 10.38 4.45 -13.42
CA LEU A 106 10.75 5.40 -14.48
C LEU A 106 10.75 6.82 -13.91
N PRO A 107 11.59 7.72 -14.43
CA PRO A 107 11.58 9.12 -14.03
C PRO A 107 10.18 9.74 -14.15
N SER A 108 9.81 10.58 -13.19
CA SER A 108 8.55 11.33 -13.21
C SER A 108 8.72 12.72 -12.62
N ASN A 109 7.67 13.55 -12.60
CA ASN A 109 7.74 14.85 -11.93
C ASN A 109 7.84 14.75 -10.41
N PHE A 110 7.68 13.56 -9.83
CA PHE A 110 7.97 13.31 -8.43
C PHE A 110 9.49 13.28 -8.19
N SER A 111 9.98 14.19 -7.36
CA SER A 111 11.40 14.34 -7.01
C SER A 111 11.70 13.99 -5.55
N GLY A 112 10.87 13.13 -4.95
CA GLY A 112 11.05 12.65 -3.58
C GLY A 112 11.67 11.25 -3.52
N GLN A 113 11.78 10.69 -2.32
CA GLN A 113 12.25 9.32 -2.14
C GLN A 113 11.18 8.31 -2.56
N LEU A 114 11.57 7.39 -3.44
CA LEU A 114 10.74 6.28 -3.88
C LEU A 114 10.92 5.06 -2.96
N PRO A 115 9.91 4.17 -2.86
CA PRO A 115 10.07 2.93 -2.13
C PRO A 115 11.26 2.11 -2.63
N GLY A 116 12.08 1.64 -1.69
CA GLY A 116 13.21 0.77 -1.99
C GLY A 116 12.79 -0.70 -2.10
N GLN A 117 13.51 -1.45 -2.94
CA GLN A 117 13.39 -2.91 -2.95
C GLN A 117 14.03 -3.50 -1.69
N TYR A 118 13.34 -4.46 -1.06
CA TYR A 118 13.89 -5.19 0.08
C TYR A 118 15.11 -6.02 -0.34
N LYS A 119 16.07 -6.21 0.59
CA LYS A 119 17.22 -7.06 0.30
C LYS A 119 16.75 -8.50 0.08
N PRO A 120 17.14 -9.15 -1.02
CA PRO A 120 16.73 -10.52 -1.30
C PRO A 120 17.26 -11.45 -0.21
N VAL A 121 16.39 -12.34 0.26
CA VAL A 121 16.73 -13.35 1.26
C VAL A 121 17.50 -14.47 0.55
N GLY A 122 18.83 -14.42 0.63
CA GLY A 122 19.72 -15.47 0.11
C GLY A 122 19.88 -16.64 1.08
N SER A 123 20.75 -17.59 0.74
CA SER A 123 21.04 -18.79 1.57
C SER A 123 21.61 -18.48 2.95
N GLU A 124 22.24 -17.31 3.13
CA GLU A 124 22.86 -16.87 4.39
C GLU A 124 22.09 -15.74 5.10
N ALA A 125 21.14 -15.09 4.42
CA ALA A 125 20.38 -13.97 4.97
C ALA A 125 19.04 -14.49 5.51
N ARG A 126 18.66 -14.08 6.72
CA ARG A 126 17.35 -14.42 7.30
C ARG A 126 16.31 -13.41 6.84
N VAL A 127 15.03 -13.79 6.86
CA VAL A 127 13.91 -12.86 6.60
C VAL A 127 14.00 -11.59 7.45
N VAL A 128 14.49 -11.71 8.68
CA VAL A 128 14.71 -10.57 9.59
C VAL A 128 15.76 -9.57 9.10
N ASP A 129 16.71 -10.00 8.27
CA ASP A 129 17.76 -9.14 7.74
C ASP A 129 17.25 -8.33 6.53
N SER A 130 16.25 -8.84 5.82
CA SER A 130 15.64 -8.16 4.66
C SER A 130 15.04 -6.79 5.00
N THR A 131 14.46 -6.67 6.20
CA THR A 131 13.78 -5.44 6.67
C THR A 131 14.57 -4.63 7.69
N ARG A 132 15.72 -5.13 8.15
CA ARG A 132 16.52 -4.50 9.23
C ARG A 132 17.89 -4.02 8.80
N VAL A 133 18.29 -4.35 7.58
CA VAL A 133 19.53 -3.82 7.04
C VAL A 133 19.25 -2.43 6.52
N ASP A 134 20.02 -1.47 7.01
CA ASP A 134 20.00 -0.11 6.49
C ASP A 134 20.31 -0.16 4.99
N GLY A 135 19.36 0.36 4.21
CA GLY A 135 19.52 0.52 2.78
C GLY A 135 20.62 1.53 2.45
N SER A 136 21.04 2.38 3.40
CA SER A 136 22.03 3.47 3.23
C SER A 136 21.68 4.51 2.16
N HIS A 137 20.48 4.44 1.61
CA HIS A 137 20.07 5.24 0.45
C HIS A 137 19.02 6.29 0.82
N PHE A 138 18.28 6.10 1.90
CA PHE A 138 17.31 7.09 2.40
C PHE A 138 18.02 8.32 2.97
N ASN A 139 17.70 9.49 2.45
CA ASN A 139 18.20 10.77 2.94
C ASN A 139 17.21 11.43 3.93
N VAL A 140 17.64 12.44 4.69
CA VAL A 140 16.75 13.11 5.68
C VAL A 140 15.85 14.16 5.02
N GLU A 141 16.20 14.62 3.82
CA GLU A 141 15.57 15.76 3.15
C GLU A 141 14.47 15.36 2.17
N ASN A 142 14.11 14.07 2.10
CA ASN A 142 13.18 13.53 1.11
C ASN A 142 13.55 13.90 -0.34
N LEU A 143 14.84 13.93 -0.65
CA LEU A 143 15.35 14.19 -2.00
C LEU A 143 15.31 12.93 -2.86
N GLU A 144 15.15 13.13 -4.17
CA GLU A 144 15.20 12.09 -5.19
C GLU A 144 16.47 11.25 -5.12
N GLU A 145 16.30 9.94 -5.27
CA GLU A 145 17.35 8.92 -5.29
C GLU A 145 17.46 8.33 -6.70
N PRO A 146 18.42 8.78 -7.54
CA PRO A 146 18.50 8.36 -8.94
C PRO A 146 18.74 6.86 -9.14
N ASP A 147 19.31 6.19 -8.14
CA ASP A 147 19.54 4.74 -8.11
C ASP A 147 18.25 3.91 -8.04
N ARG A 148 17.12 4.54 -7.70
CA ARG A 148 15.79 3.88 -7.72
C ARG A 148 15.26 3.68 -9.13
N PHE A 149 15.73 4.47 -10.09
CA PHE A 149 15.30 4.37 -11.48
C PHE A 149 16.06 3.29 -12.24
N LEU A 150 15.39 2.69 -13.23
CA LEU A 150 16.02 1.73 -14.12
C LEU A 150 17.05 2.43 -15.02
N SER A 151 18.31 2.00 -14.97
CA SER A 151 19.40 2.62 -15.77
C SER A 151 19.18 2.51 -17.29
N GLY A 152 18.35 1.58 -17.75
CA GLY A 152 17.99 1.40 -19.16
C GLY A 152 16.68 2.09 -19.57
N GLY A 153 16.05 2.84 -18.66
CA GLY A 153 14.76 3.48 -18.89
C GLY A 153 13.66 2.50 -19.32
N ALA A 154 12.77 2.98 -20.20
CA ALA A 154 11.63 2.24 -20.70
C ALA A 154 12.01 0.99 -21.54
N GLU A 155 13.23 0.91 -22.09
CA GLU A 155 13.66 -0.23 -22.92
C GLU A 155 13.86 -1.53 -22.13
N ARG A 156 14.01 -1.42 -20.81
CA ARG A 156 14.14 -2.59 -19.93
C ARG A 156 12.78 -3.13 -19.45
N CYS A 157 11.71 -2.40 -19.70
CA CYS A 157 10.38 -2.71 -19.21
C CYS A 157 9.69 -3.70 -20.15
N ASP A 158 9.08 -4.75 -19.60
CA ASP A 158 8.18 -5.62 -20.37
C ASP A 158 6.76 -5.04 -20.38
N PHE A 159 6.36 -4.45 -19.25
CA PHE A 159 5.09 -3.77 -19.07
C PHE A 159 5.31 -2.38 -18.50
N ILE A 160 4.52 -1.42 -18.95
CA ILE A 160 4.50 -0.06 -18.40
C ILE A 160 3.07 0.24 -17.96
N MET A 161 2.93 0.69 -16.70
CA MET A 161 1.71 1.33 -16.26
C MET A 161 1.81 2.82 -16.57
N ASP A 162 1.10 3.23 -17.62
CA ASP A 162 0.99 4.63 -18.02
C ASP A 162 -0.46 5.10 -17.94
N ARG A 163 -0.62 6.41 -17.75
CA ARG A 163 -1.92 7.08 -17.71
C ARG A 163 -2.07 7.91 -18.98
N ASP A 164 -3.26 7.93 -19.56
CA ASP A 164 -3.54 8.73 -20.76
C ASP A 164 -3.94 10.16 -20.39
N SER A 165 -2.98 10.93 -19.87
CA SER A 165 -3.15 12.36 -19.59
C SER A 165 -1.83 13.11 -19.76
N THR A 166 -1.90 14.43 -19.97
CA THR A 166 -0.75 15.28 -20.29
C THR A 166 0.44 14.97 -19.37
N PRO A 167 1.60 14.55 -19.92
CA PRO A 167 2.76 14.19 -19.12
C PRO A 167 3.39 15.45 -18.49
N GLY A 168 4.04 15.26 -17.34
CA GLY A 168 4.92 16.27 -16.75
C GLY A 168 6.20 16.50 -17.56
N THR A 169 7.00 17.48 -17.14
CA THR A 169 8.27 17.86 -17.80
C THR A 169 9.33 16.76 -17.79
N ARG A 170 9.29 15.84 -16.81
CA ARG A 170 10.21 14.71 -16.67
C ARG A 170 9.54 13.36 -16.98
N GLU A 171 8.36 13.39 -17.59
CA GLU A 171 7.55 12.21 -17.90
C GLU A 171 7.39 12.05 -19.41
N GLU A 172 7.19 10.82 -19.86
CA GLU A 172 6.84 10.51 -21.24
C GLU A 172 5.43 9.92 -21.29
N LEU A 173 4.70 10.19 -22.38
CA LEU A 173 3.42 9.57 -22.65
C LEU A 173 3.65 8.32 -23.52
N TYR A 174 3.76 7.16 -22.88
CA TYR A 174 4.01 5.88 -23.53
C TYR A 174 2.78 5.39 -24.30
N VAL A 175 1.57 5.72 -23.84
CA VAL A 175 0.32 5.41 -24.57
C VAL A 175 0.30 6.02 -25.98
N ALA A 176 0.94 7.17 -26.18
CA ALA A 176 1.02 7.82 -27.49
C ALA A 176 2.04 7.16 -28.45
N GLN A 177 2.99 6.38 -27.92
CA GLN A 177 4.06 5.71 -28.68
C GLN A 177 3.58 4.36 -29.25
N SER A 178 2.54 4.39 -30.09
CA SER A 178 1.90 3.19 -30.66
C SER A 178 2.79 2.35 -31.59
N ASP A 179 3.93 2.87 -32.01
CA ASP A 179 4.96 2.18 -32.77
C ASP A 179 5.82 1.26 -31.90
N LYS A 180 5.94 1.57 -30.60
CA LYS A 180 6.76 0.82 -29.64
C LYS A 180 5.92 0.03 -28.64
N TRP A 181 4.80 0.60 -28.19
CA TRP A 181 3.96 0.04 -27.14
C TRP A 181 2.56 -0.27 -27.64
N THR A 182 2.02 -1.39 -27.17
CA THR A 182 0.63 -1.79 -27.42
C THR A 182 -0.16 -1.76 -26.12
N SER A 183 -1.34 -1.13 -26.15
CA SER A 183 -2.24 -1.12 -24.99
C SER A 183 -2.83 -2.51 -24.80
N VAL A 184 -2.38 -3.20 -23.76
CA VAL A 184 -2.96 -4.49 -23.31
C VAL A 184 -4.28 -4.26 -22.59
N ALA A 185 -4.36 -3.16 -21.84
CA ALA A 185 -5.49 -2.78 -20.99
C ALA A 185 -5.67 -1.27 -21.00
N ASN A 186 -6.91 -0.80 -21.06
CA ASN A 186 -7.25 0.60 -20.87
C ASN A 186 -8.49 0.72 -19.98
N ARG A 187 -8.37 1.42 -18.85
CA ARG A 187 -9.45 1.61 -17.90
C ARG A 187 -9.53 3.07 -17.48
N THR A 188 -10.74 3.57 -17.36
CA THR A 188 -10.99 4.93 -16.88
C THR A 188 -10.74 4.99 -15.37
N ILE A 189 -9.86 5.89 -14.95
CA ILE A 189 -9.59 6.17 -13.54
C ILE A 189 -10.13 7.57 -13.22
N LEU A 190 -10.66 7.75 -12.01
CA LEU A 190 -11.11 9.06 -11.54
C LEU A 190 -9.89 9.95 -11.28
N GLU A 191 -9.75 11.01 -12.06
CA GLU A 191 -8.72 12.02 -11.86
C GLU A 191 -9.26 13.18 -11.00
N PRO A 192 -8.68 13.46 -9.82
CA PRO A 192 -9.19 14.50 -8.93
C PRO A 192 -9.22 15.90 -9.56
N ARG A 193 -8.27 16.20 -10.47
CA ARG A 193 -8.13 17.53 -11.10
C ARG A 193 -9.06 17.76 -12.29
N SER A 194 -9.51 16.71 -12.97
CA SER A 194 -10.43 16.81 -14.10
C SER A 194 -11.88 16.46 -13.71
N SER A 195 -12.07 15.94 -12.50
CA SER A 195 -13.40 15.71 -11.91
C SER A 195 -14.00 17.04 -11.45
N PHE A 196 -15.04 17.51 -12.12
CA PHE A 196 -15.87 18.59 -11.58
C PHE A 196 -16.33 18.23 -10.17
N CYS A 197 -16.13 19.13 -9.20
CA CYS A 197 -16.45 18.95 -7.79
C CYS A 197 -17.87 18.41 -7.54
N CYS A 198 -18.81 18.64 -8.47
CA CYS A 198 -20.19 18.18 -8.39
C CYS A 198 -20.43 16.74 -8.91
N SER A 199 -19.56 16.18 -9.75
CA SER A 199 -19.73 14.80 -10.24
C SER A 199 -19.32 13.77 -9.19
N ALA A 200 -18.33 14.10 -8.36
CA ALA A 200 -17.96 13.29 -7.19
C ALA A 200 -19.03 13.30 -6.08
N SER A 201 -20.03 14.19 -6.18
CA SER A 201 -21.11 14.34 -5.19
C SER A 201 -22.29 13.39 -5.40
N LEU A 202 -22.41 12.73 -6.56
CA LEU A 202 -23.64 12.01 -6.94
C LEU A 202 -23.61 10.50 -6.67
N SER A 203 -22.43 9.91 -6.45
CA SER A 203 -22.29 8.46 -6.21
C SER A 203 -22.21 8.07 -4.73
N LEU A 204 -22.07 9.02 -3.80
CA LEU A 204 -21.93 8.72 -2.38
C LEU A 204 -22.61 9.78 -1.53
N LEU A 205 -23.84 9.53 -1.07
CA LEU A 205 -24.38 9.97 0.23
C LEU A 205 -25.68 9.20 0.51
N PRO A 206 -25.99 8.85 1.78
CA PRO A 206 -25.81 9.66 3.01
C PRO A 206 -24.76 9.06 3.95
N ASP A 207 -24.04 9.73 4.84
CA ASP A 207 -23.87 11.13 5.26
C ASP A 207 -22.67 11.11 6.23
N ILE A 208 -21.44 11.39 5.77
CA ILE A 208 -20.32 11.96 6.57
C ILE A 208 -19.45 12.80 5.61
N ARG A 209 -19.21 14.07 5.97
CA ARG A 209 -18.48 15.06 5.15
C ARG A 209 -16.97 15.13 5.44
N ARG A 210 -16.21 15.50 4.39
CA ARG A 210 -14.82 16.04 4.29
C ARG A 210 -13.68 15.02 4.52
N ASN A 211 -12.59 14.99 3.75
CA ASN A 211 -11.85 16.05 3.05
C ASN A 211 -11.67 15.76 1.54
N CYS A 212 -12.00 16.75 0.69
CA CYS A 212 -11.16 17.00 -0.47
C CYS A 212 -9.82 17.51 0.08
N PHE A 213 -8.71 16.91 -0.35
CA PHE A 213 -7.36 17.34 0.01
C PHE A 213 -7.12 18.73 -0.60
N ASP A 214 -7.50 19.77 0.15
CA ASP A 214 -7.07 21.14 -0.08
C ASP A 214 -5.56 21.23 0.18
N GLU A 215 -4.85 21.83 -0.78
CA GLU A 215 -3.55 22.52 -0.64
C GLU A 215 -2.44 21.80 0.15
N TYR A 216 -1.59 21.03 -0.55
CA TYR A 216 -0.26 20.67 -0.02
C TYR A 216 0.91 20.86 -1.00
N TRP A 217 0.71 21.50 -2.16
CA TRP A 217 1.79 21.70 -3.14
C TRP A 217 1.87 23.10 -3.78
N GLU A 218 1.12 24.09 -3.32
CA GLU A 218 1.28 25.48 -3.75
C GLU A 218 1.77 26.37 -2.62
N GLN A 219 3.04 26.22 -2.27
CA GLN A 219 3.83 27.34 -1.77
C GLN A 219 5.31 27.01 -1.89
N ASN A 220 5.88 27.35 -3.04
CA ASN A 220 7.11 28.14 -3.16
C ASN A 220 7.53 28.17 -4.62
N ASP A 221 6.81 28.96 -5.41
CA ASP A 221 7.43 29.59 -6.58
C ASP A 221 6.77 30.96 -6.73
N GLU A 222 7.37 31.94 -6.04
CA GLU A 222 7.42 33.38 -6.37
C GLU A 222 7.93 34.15 -5.14
N THR A 223 9.21 34.55 -5.16
CA THR A 223 9.76 35.88 -4.77
C THR A 223 11.23 35.81 -4.29
N GLN A 224 12.18 35.85 -5.22
CA GLN A 224 13.20 36.92 -5.40
C GLN A 224 14.23 36.56 -6.47
#